data_AF-A0A6I4TW54-F1
#
_entry.id   AF-A0A6I4TW54-F1
#
_cell.length_a   1.000
_cell.length_b   1.000
_cell.length_c   1.000
_cell.angle_alpha   90.00
_cell.angle_beta   90.00
_cell.angle_gamma   90.00
#
_symmetry.space_group_name_H-M   'P 1'
#
loop_
_entity.id
_entity.type
_entity.pdbx_description
1 polymer ?
#
loop_
_entity_poly.entity_id
_entity_poly.type
_entity_poly.pdbx_seq_one_letter_code
_entity_poly.pdbx_strand_id
1 'polypeptide(L)' 'MRIASQTIATRNPVIPPAKRAYSFTCHCCGTTENSPSPHAPAGWVVAFNDDASFLFCPNERLSAALAVTQ' A
#
# COMPACT_ATOMS: atom_id res chain seq x y z
N MET A 1 -19.05 44.16 35.32
CA MET A 1 -18.95 42.98 34.43
C MET A 1 -17.48 42.68 34.18
N ARG A 2 -16.97 41.52 34.62
CA ARG A 2 -15.60 41.08 34.31
C ARG A 2 -15.68 40.14 33.10
N ILE A 3 -15.14 40.57 31.97
CA ILE A 3 -15.05 39.74 30.76
C ILE A 3 -13.80 38.89 30.94
N ALA A 4 -13.98 37.61 31.28
CA ALA A 4 -12.89 36.66 31.32
C ALA A 4 -12.50 36.32 29.88
N SER A 5 -11.37 36.86 29.41
CA SER A 5 -10.74 36.41 28.18
C SER A 5 -10.29 34.96 28.36
N GLN A 6 -11.09 34.01 27.87
CA GLN A 6 -10.67 32.61 27.81
C GLN A 6 -9.61 32.50 26.72
N THR A 7 -8.35 32.36 27.13
CA THR A 7 -7.25 31.96 26.26
C THR A 7 -7.55 30.56 25.75
N ILE A 8 -8.14 30.45 24.56
CA ILE A 8 -8.21 29.19 23.83
C ILE A 8 -6.76 28.83 23.53
N ALA A 9 -6.19 27.95 24.35
CA ALA A 9 -4.94 27.30 24.02
C ALA A 9 -5.20 26.51 22.73
N THR A 10 -4.84 27.11 21.59
CA THR A 10 -4.81 26.47 20.27
C THR A 10 -3.75 25.39 20.34
N ARG A 11 -4.13 24.24 20.90
CA ARG A 11 -3.34 23.02 20.89
C ARG A 11 -3.32 22.58 19.43
N ASN A 12 -2.32 23.05 18.70
CA ASN A 12 -2.07 22.66 17.33
C ASN A 12 -2.05 21.12 17.32
N PRO A 13 -3.00 20.43 16.64
CA PRO A 13 -2.95 18.99 16.57
C PRO A 13 -1.64 18.65 15.87
N VAL A 14 -0.72 18.03 16.60
CA VAL A 14 0.47 17.41 16.00
C VAL A 14 -0.09 16.25 15.19
N ILE A 15 -0.40 16.49 13.92
CA ILE A 15 -0.80 15.45 12.98
C ILE A 15 0.47 14.63 12.76
N PRO A 16 0.55 13.38 13.26
CA PRO A 16 1.71 12.55 12.98
C PRO A 16 1.83 12.40 11.46
N PRO A 17 3.06 12.36 10.91
CA PRO A 17 3.23 12.15 9.48
C PRO A 17 2.49 10.88 9.08
N ALA A 18 1.57 11.01 8.12
CA ALA A 18 0.85 9.86 7.59
C ALA A 18 1.90 8.83 7.14
N LYS A 19 1.90 7.65 7.77
CA LYS A 19 2.73 6.55 7.29
C LYS A 19 2.28 6.28 5.87
N ARG A 20 3.17 6.47 4.88
CA ARG A 20 2.86 6.17 3.49
C ARG A 20 2.58 4.68 3.40
N ALA A 21 1.31 4.33 3.20
CA ALA A 21 0.90 2.98 2.87
C ALA A 21 0.88 2.87 1.35
N TYR A 22 1.54 1.86 0.83
CA TYR A 22 1.49 1.49 -0.58
C TYR A 22 0.42 0.39 -0.73
N SER A 23 -0.45 0.54 -1.71
CA SER A 23 -1.48 -0.45 -2.02
C SER A 23 -1.11 -1.19 -3.30
N PHE A 24 -1.07 -2.52 -3.22
CA PHE A 24 -0.73 -3.41 -4.32
C PHE A 24 -1.98 -4.17 -4.70
N THR A 25 -2.37 -4.11 -5.98
CA THR A 25 -3.57 -4.80 -6.47
C THR A 25 -3.19 -5.89 -7.46
N CYS A 26 -3.67 -7.10 -7.20
CA CYS A 26 -3.45 -8.27 -8.02
C CYS A 26 -4.17 -8.11 -9.35
N HIS A 27 -3.45 -8.19 -10.46
CA HIS A 27 -3.98 -8.03 -11.81
C HIS A 27 -5.00 -9.14 -12.17
N CYS A 28 -4.82 -10.35 -11.66
CA CYS A 28 -5.71 -11.48 -11.98
C CYS A 28 -7.06 -11.46 -11.25
N CYS A 29 -7.07 -11.22 -9.94
CA CYS A 29 -8.28 -11.36 -9.11
C CYS A 29 -8.71 -10.08 -8.39
N GLY A 30 -7.98 -8.97 -8.56
CA GLY A 30 -8.30 -7.69 -7.93
C GLY A 30 -8.06 -7.64 -6.42
N THR A 31 -7.44 -8.65 -5.81
CA THR A 31 -7.08 -8.63 -4.39
C THR A 31 -6.10 -7.49 -4.12
N THR A 32 -6.38 -6.67 -3.11
CA THR A 32 -5.51 -5.56 -2.71
C THR A 32 -4.84 -5.84 -1.37
N GLU A 33 -3.55 -5.59 -1.29
CA GLU A 33 -2.76 -5.66 -0.05
C GLU A 33 -2.05 -4.33 0.21
N ASN A 34 -2.03 -3.91 1.48
CA ASN A 34 -1.38 -2.68 1.90
C ASN A 34 -0.05 -3.01 2.58
N SER A 35 1.02 -2.34 2.16
CA SER A 35 2.36 -2.49 2.72
C SER A 35 2.95 -1.14 3.10
N PRO A 36 3.73 -1.06 4.20
CA PRO A 36 4.47 0.15 4.56
C PRO A 36 5.69 0.39 3.65
N SER A 37 6.02 -0.57 2.79
CA SER A 37 7.18 -0.55 1.89
C SER A 37 6.73 -0.37 0.44
N PRO A 38 7.50 0.36 -0.40
CA PRO A 38 7.22 0.47 -1.83
C PRO A 38 7.50 -0.83 -2.60
N HIS A 39 8.09 -1.84 -1.96
CA HIS A 39 8.36 -3.13 -2.57
C HIS A 39 7.11 -4.00 -2.57
N ALA A 40 6.95 -4.80 -3.63
CA ALA A 40 5.89 -5.79 -3.73
C ALA A 40 5.87 -6.68 -2.47
N PRO A 41 4.68 -7.05 -1.96
CA PRO A 41 4.60 -7.87 -0.76
C PRO A 41 5.22 -9.26 -0.96
N ALA A 42 5.57 -9.92 0.14
CA ALA A 42 6.24 -11.22 0.07
C ALA A 42 5.37 -12.25 -0.67
N GLY A 43 5.98 -12.98 -1.60
CA GLY A 43 5.29 -14.00 -2.41
C GLY A 43 4.48 -13.45 -3.59
N TRP A 44 4.38 -12.12 -3.74
CA TRP A 44 3.82 -11.53 -4.95
C TRP A 44 4.84 -11.53 -6.08
N VAL A 45 4.36 -11.71 -7.30
CA VAL A 45 5.17 -11.71 -8.52
C VAL A 45 4.94 -10.40 -9.26
N VAL A 46 6.03 -9.77 -9.69
CA VAL A 46 6.01 -8.61 -10.56
C VAL A 46 6.45 -9.04 -11.94
N ALA A 47 5.56 -8.91 -12.93
CA ALA A 47 5.92 -9.12 -14.34
C ALA A 47 6.02 -7.77 -15.04
N PHE A 48 6.96 -7.66 -15.96
CA PHE A 48 7.15 -6.48 -16.80
C PHE A 48 6.84 -6.88 -18.24
N ASN A 49 5.96 -6.12 -18.89
CA ASN A 49 5.66 -6.28 -20.30
C ASN A 49 5.71 -4.90 -20.96
N ASP A 50 6.67 -4.73 -21.87
CA ASP A 50 7.02 -3.45 -22.49
C ASP A 50 7.16 -2.32 -21.45
N ASP A 51 6.21 -1.37 -21.43
CA ASP A 51 6.18 -0.20 -20.56
C ASP A 51 5.30 -0.38 -19.30
N ALA A 52 4.71 -1.55 -19.10
CA ALA A 52 3.79 -1.82 -18.00
C ALA A 52 4.35 -2.85 -17.01
N SER A 53 4.10 -2.61 -15.72
CA SER A 53 4.32 -3.58 -14.65
C SER A 53 3.00 -4.13 -14.12
N PHE A 54 2.95 -5.45 -13.98
CA PHE A 54 1.79 -6.19 -13.50
C PHE A 54 2.14 -6.89 -12.19
N LEU A 55 1.26 -6.75 -11.20
CA LEU A 55 1.38 -7.38 -9.90
C LEU A 55 0.47 -8.59 -9.81
N PHE A 56 1.01 -9.70 -9.37
CA PHE A 56 0.26 -10.93 -9.19
C PHE A 56 0.42 -11.44 -7.77
N CYS A 57 -0.70 -11.62 -7.10
CA CYS A 57 -0.80 -12.20 -5.78
C CYS A 57 -0.41 -13.68 -5.81
N PRO A 58 0.13 -14.21 -4.70
CA PRO A 58 0.43 -15.63 -4.57
C PRO A 58 -0.86 -16.44 -4.69
N ASN A 59 -0.99 -17.15 -5.80
CA ASN A 59 -2.07 -18.10 -6.06
C ASN A 59 -1.40 -19.40 -6.51
N GLU A 60 -1.92 -20.55 -6.08
CA GLU A 60 -1.32 -21.87 -6.36
C GLU A 60 -1.13 -22.14 -7.87
N ARG A 61 -2.00 -21.57 -8.72
CA ARG A 61 -1.94 -21.67 -10.17
C ARG A 61 -0.93 -20.72 -10.82
N LEU A 62 -0.63 -19.57 -10.21
CA LEU A 62 0.39 -18.64 -10.74
C LEU A 62 1.81 -19.15 -10.43
N SER A 63 2.01 -19.75 -9.25
CA SER A 63 3.25 -20.46 -8.91
C SER A 63 3.54 -21.59 -9.89
N ALA A 64 2.49 -22.30 -10.34
CA ALA A 64 2.62 -23.33 -11.38
C ALA A 64 2.94 -22.75 -12.76
N ALA A 65 2.37 -21.59 -13.12
CA ALA A 65 2.62 -20.95 -14.42
C ALA A 65 4.05 -20.41 -14.56
N LEU A 66 4.67 -19.94 -13.48
CA LEU A 66 6.06 -19.47 -13.48
C LEU A 66 7.09 -20.60 -13.37
N ALA A 67 6.70 -21.76 -12.85
CA ALA A 67 7.58 -22.92 -12.75
C ALA A 67 7.81 -23.66 -14.08
N VAL A 68 6.99 -23.39 -15.11
CA VAL A 68 7.09 -24.05 -16.44
C VAL A 68 8.10 -23.34 -17.35
N THR A 69 8.61 -22.17 -16.98
CA THR A 69 9.57 -21.41 -17.80
C THR A 69 11.04 -21.71 -17.48
N GLN A 70 11.35 -22.79 -16.75
CA GLN A 70 12.72 -23.29 -16.52
C GLN A 70 13.03 -24.54 -17.35
#